data_AF-A0A1G8GNT1-F1
#
_entry.id   AF-A0A1G8GNT1-F1
#
_cell.length_a   1.000
_cell.length_b   1.000
_cell.length_c   1.000
_cell.angle_alpha   90.00
_cell.angle_beta   90.00
_cell.angle_gamma   90.00
#
_symmetry.space_group_name_H-M   'P 1'
#
loop_
_entity.id
_entity.type
_entity.pdbx_description
1 polymer ?
#
loop_
_entity_poly.entity_id
_entity_poly.type
_entity_poly.pdbx_seq_one_letter_code
_entity_poly.pdbx_strand_id
1 'polypeptide(L)'
;MRFQREHLPHTKHLFFTGKGGAGKTSAAAASAISLAESGCRVLIVSTDPASNLQDVFHVSLSNEQTPVPGINGLYALNIDPEEAARVYRENVVGPYRGKLPDAAIKSMEEQLSGACTVEIAAFDEFTRLLAAPDVENMFDFIIFDTAPTGHTLRLLQLPTAWSDFLDQSTHGASCLGPVSGLQEKEKMYQQTVRTLSDSQLTSLFLIARPEESSLAEAGRASAELKELGISNQFLLLNGVHPGSMSTDSITEIYIHQQQEAIRHMPEELKGLQQYRIPLLPYNIEGMDGLRLLLNQDTANAEAKQEAVLPPVLDLPSVDTVVDDLIQRDSRFIMTMGKGGVGKTSMAALIAVKLAERGFPVHLTTTDPANHLQHSLKDKKLPALLTISSIDPDIETTKYKEDVLSNVQDDLDQDSLLYLQEDLDSPCTEEIAIFHAFAKTAARAKSEFVVLDTAPTGHTLLLLDAAQSFHHEVLRSQGELPSEVKRLLPRLRNRQETSVLIMTLPETTPVLEAERLEADLLRADIQPAWWVINHSFLAARVEDPILQGRARQEAKWIERVHANHPHRTSLIPYQPIPRRTTITSQP
;
A
#
# COMPACT_ATOMS: atom_id res chain seq x y z
N MET A 1 -21.21 8.64 -14.34
CA MET A 1 -22.17 9.55 -13.68
C MET A 1 -21.46 10.30 -12.57
N ARG A 2 -21.84 11.54 -12.21
CA ARG A 2 -21.24 12.22 -11.05
C ARG A 2 -21.72 11.56 -9.76
N PHE A 3 -20.83 11.32 -8.80
CA PHE A 3 -21.21 10.77 -7.50
C PHE A 3 -21.98 11.82 -6.68
N GLN A 4 -23.10 11.40 -6.11
CA GLN A 4 -24.09 12.26 -5.46
C GLN A 4 -24.81 11.40 -4.42
N ARG A 5 -25.51 12.04 -3.48
CA ARG A 5 -26.22 11.36 -2.39
C ARG A 5 -27.18 10.26 -2.86
N GLU A 6 -27.91 10.48 -3.96
CA GLU A 6 -28.88 9.53 -4.51
C GLU A 6 -28.26 8.19 -4.95
N HIS A 7 -26.93 8.15 -5.08
CA HIS A 7 -26.16 6.98 -5.45
C HIS A 7 -25.69 6.14 -4.25
N LEU A 8 -25.92 6.61 -3.03
CA LEU A 8 -25.58 5.84 -1.84
C LEU A 8 -26.56 4.68 -1.69
N PRO A 9 -26.08 3.42 -1.58
CA PRO A 9 -26.96 2.27 -1.41
C PRO A 9 -27.61 2.29 -0.02
N HIS A 10 -28.73 1.57 0.10
CA HIS A 10 -29.50 1.44 1.35
C HIS A 10 -29.00 0.30 2.25
N THR A 11 -27.83 -0.25 1.97
CA THR A 11 -27.19 -1.27 2.78
C THR A 11 -26.64 -0.67 4.07
N LYS A 12 -26.68 -1.43 5.16
CA LYS A 12 -26.27 -0.96 6.47
C LYS A 12 -24.77 -0.70 6.57
N HIS A 13 -23.96 -1.57 5.96
CA HIS A 13 -22.51 -1.49 6.01
C HIS A 13 -21.96 -0.98 4.67
N LEU A 14 -21.28 0.16 4.72
CA LEU A 14 -20.64 0.77 3.55
C LEU A 14 -19.13 0.74 3.71
N PHE A 15 -18.45 0.15 2.74
CA PHE A 15 -16.99 0.06 2.73
C PHE A 15 -16.41 0.94 1.64
N PHE A 16 -15.37 1.69 1.96
CA PHE A 16 -14.60 2.46 0.99
C PHE A 16 -13.19 1.87 0.98
N THR A 17 -12.74 1.34 -0.16
CA THR A 17 -11.42 0.71 -0.26
C THR A 17 -10.69 1.13 -1.52
N GLY A 18 -9.37 1.00 -1.54
CA GLY A 18 -8.50 1.49 -2.60
C GLY A 18 -7.14 1.96 -2.09
N LYS A 19 -6.25 2.29 -3.03
CA LYS A 19 -4.87 2.69 -2.70
C LYS A 19 -4.80 3.92 -1.77
N GLY A 20 -3.68 4.08 -1.06
CA GLY A 20 -3.37 5.30 -0.31
C GLY A 20 -3.48 6.55 -1.18
N GLY A 21 -4.09 7.63 -0.67
CA GLY A 21 -4.30 8.87 -1.44
C GLY A 21 -5.39 8.82 -2.53
N ALA A 22 -6.09 7.70 -2.74
CA ALA A 22 -7.18 7.61 -3.71
C ALA A 22 -8.41 8.46 -3.31
N GLY A 23 -8.53 8.88 -2.04
CA GLY A 23 -9.63 9.69 -1.53
C GLY A 23 -10.71 8.92 -0.77
N LYS A 24 -10.39 7.74 -0.23
CA LYS A 24 -11.31 6.90 0.54
C LYS A 24 -11.96 7.65 1.71
N THR A 25 -11.14 8.22 2.58
CA THR A 25 -11.60 8.94 3.78
C THR A 25 -12.48 10.14 3.43
N SER A 26 -12.14 10.89 2.38
CA SER A 26 -12.98 11.99 1.90
C SER A 26 -14.33 11.52 1.37
N ALA A 27 -14.36 10.44 0.58
CA ALA A 27 -15.61 9.87 0.06
C ALA A 27 -16.48 9.27 1.17
N ALA A 28 -15.86 8.54 2.11
CA ALA A 28 -16.52 7.96 3.28
C ALA A 28 -17.10 9.05 4.19
N ALA A 29 -16.31 10.07 4.54
CA ALA A 29 -16.73 11.17 5.40
C ALA A 29 -17.84 12.01 4.74
N ALA A 30 -17.70 12.34 3.44
CA ALA A 30 -18.78 13.05 2.72
C ALA A 30 -20.08 12.25 2.71
N SER A 31 -20.01 10.93 2.51
CA SER A 31 -21.17 10.03 2.56
C SER A 31 -21.79 10.00 3.96
N ALA A 32 -20.96 9.93 5.01
CA ALA A 32 -21.41 9.92 6.40
C ALA A 32 -22.15 11.20 6.78
N ILE A 33 -21.59 12.36 6.41
CA ILE A 33 -22.23 13.67 6.62
C ILE A 33 -23.57 13.72 5.89
N SER A 34 -23.61 13.31 4.62
CA SER A 34 -24.82 13.37 3.79
C SER A 34 -25.96 12.50 4.33
N LEU A 35 -25.64 11.31 4.86
CA LEU A 35 -26.61 10.42 5.50
C LEU A 35 -27.06 10.95 6.86
N ALA A 36 -26.15 11.48 7.69
CA ALA A 36 -26.51 12.05 8.98
C ALA A 36 -27.43 13.28 8.83
N GLU A 37 -27.12 14.17 7.87
CA GLU A 37 -27.96 15.33 7.53
C GLU A 37 -29.32 14.94 6.92
N SER A 38 -29.48 13.69 6.50
CA SER A 38 -30.77 13.12 6.11
C SER A 38 -31.62 12.63 7.28
N GLY A 39 -31.10 12.71 8.50
CA GLY A 39 -31.77 12.23 9.72
C GLY A 39 -31.39 10.81 10.12
N CYS A 40 -30.44 10.17 9.43
CA CYS A 40 -29.95 8.85 9.80
C CYS A 40 -28.94 8.93 10.95
N ARG A 41 -28.88 7.88 11.77
CA ARG A 41 -27.81 7.66 12.74
C ARG A 41 -26.66 6.93 12.04
N VAL A 42 -25.50 7.54 11.99
CA VAL A 42 -24.35 7.05 11.22
C VAL A 42 -23.13 6.91 12.13
N LEU A 43 -22.46 5.76 12.04
CA LEU A 43 -21.13 5.55 12.61
C LEU A 43 -20.12 5.48 11.47
N ILE A 44 -19.11 6.35 11.46
CA ILE A 44 -17.95 6.24 10.59
C ILE A 44 -16.75 5.69 11.38
N VAL A 45 -16.13 4.66 10.84
CA VAL A 45 -15.02 3.92 11.45
C VAL A 45 -13.82 4.05 10.54
N SER A 46 -12.69 4.42 11.14
CA SER A 46 -11.39 4.31 10.48
C SER A 46 -10.60 3.14 11.00
N THR A 47 -9.92 2.45 10.09
CA THR A 47 -8.90 1.44 10.42
C THR A 47 -7.56 1.74 9.76
N ASP A 48 -7.47 2.85 9.02
CA ASP A 48 -6.23 3.28 8.40
C ASP A 48 -5.36 3.95 9.48
N PRO A 49 -4.15 3.43 9.78
CA PRO A 49 -3.28 4.07 10.76
C PRO A 49 -2.92 5.50 10.32
N ALA A 50 -2.98 5.81 9.02
CA ALA A 50 -2.70 7.13 8.45
C ALA A 50 -3.98 7.96 8.21
N SER A 51 -5.09 7.54 8.79
CA SER A 51 -6.35 8.26 8.67
C SER A 51 -6.25 9.68 9.21
N ASN A 52 -6.85 10.59 8.47
CA ASN A 52 -7.00 12.00 8.85
C ASN A 52 -8.43 12.31 9.30
N LEU A 53 -9.24 11.31 9.68
CA LEU A 53 -10.63 11.50 10.13
C LEU A 53 -10.75 12.49 11.30
N GLN A 54 -9.82 12.41 12.25
CA GLN A 54 -9.71 13.36 13.36
C GLN A 54 -9.50 14.81 12.89
N ASP A 55 -8.69 15.02 11.85
CA ASP A 55 -8.39 16.33 11.29
C ASP A 55 -9.58 16.85 10.46
N VAL A 56 -10.24 15.95 9.74
CA VAL A 56 -11.43 16.23 8.93
C VAL A 56 -12.61 16.70 9.80
N PHE A 57 -12.83 16.04 10.95
CA PHE A 57 -13.91 16.38 11.86
C PHE A 57 -13.50 17.31 13.01
N HIS A 58 -12.22 17.70 13.09
CA HIS A 58 -11.64 18.50 14.16
C HIS A 58 -11.97 17.96 15.57
N VAL A 59 -11.87 16.63 15.73
CA VAL A 59 -12.15 15.93 16.99
C VAL A 59 -11.07 14.90 17.24
N SER A 60 -10.62 14.78 18.50
CA SER A 60 -9.72 13.70 18.90
C SER A 60 -10.52 12.39 18.92
N LEU A 61 -10.12 11.44 18.08
CA LEU A 61 -10.74 10.12 18.00
C LEU A 61 -9.94 9.09 18.77
N SER A 62 -10.64 8.09 19.29
CA SER A 62 -10.07 6.91 19.93
C SER A 62 -10.86 5.67 19.50
N ASN A 63 -10.58 4.52 20.11
CA ASN A 63 -11.35 3.29 19.92
C ASN A 63 -12.78 3.37 20.50
N GLU A 64 -13.20 4.52 21.05
CA GLU A 64 -14.55 4.79 21.55
C GLU A 64 -15.37 5.65 20.59
N GLN A 65 -16.68 5.37 20.52
CA GLN A 65 -17.63 6.10 19.69
C GLN A 65 -17.75 7.55 20.17
N THR A 66 -17.39 8.50 19.33
CA THR A 66 -17.37 9.94 19.66
C THR A 66 -18.34 10.70 18.76
N PRO A 67 -19.29 11.50 19.29
CA PRO A 67 -20.18 12.29 18.46
C PRO A 67 -19.40 13.38 17.70
N VAL A 68 -19.71 13.54 16.41
CA VAL A 68 -19.06 14.55 15.56
C VAL A 68 -19.69 15.93 15.83
N PRO A 69 -18.90 16.95 16.22
CA PRO A 69 -19.44 18.28 16.52
C PRO A 69 -20.15 18.90 15.31
N GLY A 70 -21.35 19.45 15.53
CA GLY A 70 -22.09 20.18 14.50
C GLY A 70 -22.86 19.32 13.49
N ILE A 71 -22.84 17.99 13.62
CA ILE A 71 -23.61 17.08 12.77
C ILE A 71 -24.40 16.09 13.65
N ASN A 72 -25.70 16.34 13.79
CA ASN A 72 -26.57 15.49 14.59
C ASN A 72 -26.67 14.09 13.98
N GLY A 73 -26.53 13.06 14.82
CA GLY A 73 -26.63 11.66 14.40
C GLY A 73 -25.35 11.06 13.82
N LEU A 74 -24.27 11.83 13.67
CA LEU A 74 -22.98 11.31 13.21
C LEU A 74 -22.02 11.04 14.38
N TYR A 75 -21.46 9.84 14.39
CA TYR A 75 -20.46 9.40 15.35
C TYR A 75 -19.24 8.90 14.58
N ALA A 76 -18.05 9.12 15.14
CA ALA A 76 -16.79 8.69 14.58
C ALA A 76 -16.02 7.83 15.58
N LEU A 77 -15.27 6.85 15.06
CA LEU A 77 -14.40 5.96 15.81
C LEU A 77 -13.13 5.72 14.99
N ASN A 78 -11.98 5.70 15.63
CA ASN A 78 -10.71 5.37 15.00
C ASN A 78 -10.13 4.13 15.67
N ILE A 79 -9.94 3.04 14.92
CA ILE A 79 -9.24 1.86 15.39
C ILE A 79 -7.76 2.09 15.08
N ASP A 80 -6.96 2.31 16.12
CA ASP A 80 -5.51 2.35 15.99
C ASP A 80 -4.97 0.90 15.86
N PRO A 81 -4.43 0.49 14.70
CA PRO A 81 -3.93 -0.87 14.50
C PRO A 81 -2.74 -1.21 15.38
N GLU A 82 -1.87 -0.23 15.70
CA GLU A 82 -0.70 -0.46 16.54
C GLU A 82 -1.11 -0.66 18.01
N GLU A 83 -2.08 0.12 18.47
CA GLU A 83 -2.67 -0.07 19.80
C GLU A 83 -3.44 -1.39 19.87
N ALA A 84 -4.20 -1.75 18.84
CA ALA A 84 -4.88 -3.03 18.75
C ALA A 84 -3.87 -4.19 18.82
N ALA A 85 -2.76 -4.11 18.07
CA ALA A 85 -1.68 -5.10 18.12
C ALA A 85 -1.02 -5.17 19.50
N ARG A 86 -0.82 -4.03 20.16
CA ARG A 86 -0.26 -3.96 21.51
C ARG A 86 -1.16 -4.64 22.54
N VAL A 87 -2.46 -4.35 22.49
CA VAL A 87 -3.47 -4.98 23.36
C VAL A 87 -3.56 -6.48 23.08
N TYR A 88 -3.60 -6.86 21.81
CA TYR A 88 -3.62 -8.25 21.38
C TYR A 88 -2.39 -9.02 21.91
N ARG A 89 -1.18 -8.49 21.72
CA ARG A 89 0.06 -9.07 22.24
C ARG A 89 0.06 -9.18 23.75
N GLU A 90 -0.42 -8.16 24.48
CA GLU A 90 -0.49 -8.22 25.94
C GLU A 90 -1.50 -9.27 26.43
N ASN A 91 -2.63 -9.45 25.73
CA ASN A 91 -3.60 -10.50 26.06
C ASN A 91 -3.01 -11.91 25.90
N VAL A 92 -2.14 -12.11 24.90
CA VAL A 92 -1.49 -13.41 24.65
C VAL A 92 -0.30 -13.63 25.58
N VAL A 93 0.56 -12.63 25.78
CA VAL A 93 1.83 -12.76 26.51
C VAL A 93 1.67 -12.52 28.02
N GLY A 94 0.81 -11.58 28.42
CA GLY A 94 0.60 -11.16 29.81
C GLY A 94 0.36 -12.32 30.79
N PRO A 95 -0.47 -13.33 30.47
CA PRO A 95 -0.72 -14.48 31.35
C PRO A 95 0.53 -15.32 31.69
N TYR A 96 1.59 -15.21 30.89
CA TYR A 96 2.85 -15.95 31.03
C TYR A 96 3.97 -15.15 31.71
N ARG A 97 3.84 -13.82 31.81
CA ARG A 97 4.83 -12.98 32.51
C ARG A 97 4.97 -13.40 33.96
N GLY A 98 6.20 -13.59 34.42
CA GLY A 98 6.51 -14.12 35.76
C GLY A 98 6.30 -15.62 35.93
N LYS A 99 5.85 -16.36 34.90
CA LYS A 99 5.75 -17.83 34.89
C LYS A 99 6.76 -18.48 33.95
N LEU A 100 7.10 -17.82 32.84
CA LEU A 100 8.14 -18.26 31.91
C LEU A 100 9.42 -17.42 32.07
N PRO A 101 10.58 -17.93 31.62
CA PRO A 101 11.82 -17.16 31.57
C PRO A 101 11.68 -15.90 30.71
N ASP A 102 12.34 -14.80 31.10
CA ASP A 102 12.27 -13.52 30.38
C ASP A 102 12.67 -13.64 28.90
N ALA A 103 13.62 -14.52 28.58
CA ALA A 103 14.02 -14.79 27.19
C ALA A 103 12.89 -15.42 26.35
N ALA A 104 12.05 -16.26 26.96
CA ALA A 104 10.90 -16.85 26.28
C ALA A 104 9.79 -15.81 26.07
N ILE A 105 9.53 -14.97 27.08
CA ILE A 105 8.58 -13.85 26.97
C ILE A 105 9.00 -12.89 25.86
N LYS A 106 10.27 -12.51 25.82
CA LYS A 106 10.81 -11.63 24.78
C LYS A 106 10.66 -12.24 23.38
N SER A 107 10.93 -13.53 23.24
CA SER A 107 10.73 -14.26 21.98
C SER A 107 9.27 -14.26 21.53
N MET A 108 8.31 -14.42 22.46
CA MET A 108 6.88 -14.38 22.15
C MET A 108 6.43 -12.97 21.74
N GLU A 109 6.92 -11.93 22.42
CA GLU A 109 6.63 -10.54 22.08
C GLU A 109 7.13 -10.18 20.68
N GLU A 110 8.34 -10.63 20.33
CA GLU A 110 8.94 -10.44 19.01
C GLU A 110 8.10 -11.13 17.92
N GLN A 111 7.66 -12.37 18.13
CA GLN A 111 6.79 -13.10 17.18
C GLN A 111 5.43 -12.41 16.94
N LEU A 112 4.93 -11.68 17.93
CA LEU A 112 3.65 -10.95 17.88
C LEU A 112 3.82 -9.46 17.57
N SER A 113 4.96 -9.05 17.00
CA SER A 113 5.23 -7.64 16.65
C SER A 113 5.29 -7.39 15.14
N GLY A 114 5.15 -8.44 14.32
CA GLY A 114 5.16 -8.31 12.86
C GLY A 114 3.86 -7.75 12.28
N ALA A 115 3.91 -7.31 11.02
CA ALA A 115 2.76 -6.68 10.35
C ALA A 115 1.52 -7.59 10.26
N CYS A 116 1.69 -8.92 10.16
CA CYS A 116 0.59 -9.87 10.22
C CYS A 116 -0.20 -9.80 11.54
N THR A 117 0.49 -9.55 12.67
CA THR A 117 -0.20 -9.39 13.96
C THR A 117 -1.00 -8.10 14.00
N VAL A 118 -0.47 -7.02 13.41
CA VAL A 118 -1.18 -5.74 13.29
C VAL A 118 -2.45 -5.89 12.45
N GLU A 119 -2.36 -6.60 11.32
CA GLU A 119 -3.52 -6.87 10.45
C GLU A 119 -4.58 -7.73 11.16
N ILE A 120 -4.18 -8.81 11.83
CA ILE A 120 -5.11 -9.68 12.57
C ILE A 120 -5.77 -8.90 13.72
N ALA A 121 -5.01 -8.10 14.47
CA ALA A 121 -5.55 -7.33 15.59
C ALA A 121 -6.52 -6.24 15.13
N ALA A 122 -6.19 -5.53 14.04
CA ALA A 122 -7.10 -4.57 13.43
C ALA A 122 -8.39 -5.25 12.93
N PHE A 123 -8.27 -6.44 12.35
CA PHE A 123 -9.42 -7.23 11.93
C PHE A 123 -10.28 -7.70 13.11
N ASP A 124 -9.68 -8.08 14.23
CA ASP A 124 -10.40 -8.50 15.43
C ASP A 124 -11.29 -7.37 15.97
N GLU A 125 -10.76 -6.15 16.06
CA GLU A 125 -11.53 -4.96 16.42
C GLU A 125 -12.62 -4.64 15.41
N PHE A 126 -12.31 -4.77 14.12
CA PHE A 126 -13.28 -4.62 13.04
C PHE A 126 -14.45 -5.62 13.15
N THR A 127 -14.14 -6.89 13.38
CA THR A 127 -15.12 -7.95 13.58
C THR A 127 -15.97 -7.68 14.83
N ARG A 128 -15.35 -7.22 15.93
CA ARG A 128 -16.07 -6.83 17.14
C ARG A 128 -17.11 -5.75 16.85
N LEU A 129 -16.77 -4.75 16.04
CA LEU A 129 -17.71 -3.68 15.67
C LEU A 129 -18.83 -4.17 14.76
N LEU A 130 -18.54 -5.04 13.79
CA LEU A 130 -19.55 -5.62 12.90
C LEU A 130 -20.49 -6.59 13.63
N ALA A 131 -19.97 -7.36 14.58
CA ALA A 131 -20.75 -8.37 15.30
C ALA A 131 -21.44 -7.84 16.57
N ALA A 132 -21.15 -6.61 17.00
CA ALA A 132 -21.71 -6.03 18.23
C ALA A 132 -23.19 -5.67 18.05
N PRO A 133 -24.14 -6.36 18.73
CA PRO A 133 -25.57 -6.11 18.57
C PRO A 133 -25.99 -4.70 18.99
N ASP A 134 -25.30 -4.14 20.00
CA ASP A 134 -25.58 -2.79 20.48
C ASP A 134 -25.24 -1.74 19.41
N VAL A 135 -24.11 -1.92 18.71
CA VAL A 135 -23.70 -1.03 17.61
C VAL A 135 -24.67 -1.17 16.44
N GLU A 136 -25.04 -2.40 16.08
CA GLU A 136 -26.03 -2.63 15.02
C GLU A 136 -27.38 -1.95 15.32
N ASN A 137 -27.89 -1.99 16.55
CA ASN A 137 -29.20 -1.43 16.85
C ASN A 137 -29.19 0.11 17.00
N MET A 138 -28.01 0.69 17.26
CA MET A 138 -27.85 2.12 17.48
C MET A 138 -27.71 2.93 16.19
N PHE A 139 -27.25 2.32 15.09
CA PHE A 139 -26.96 3.02 13.85
C PHE A 139 -27.72 2.45 12.66
N ASP A 140 -28.20 3.35 11.81
CA ASP A 140 -28.86 3.00 10.56
C ASP A 140 -27.81 2.68 9.48
N PHE A 141 -26.63 3.31 9.56
CA PHE A 141 -25.48 3.06 8.68
C PHE A 141 -24.16 2.98 9.48
N ILE A 142 -23.30 2.05 9.09
CA ILE A 142 -21.93 1.91 9.58
C ILE A 142 -20.99 2.00 8.36
N ILE A 143 -20.13 3.00 8.33
CA ILE A 143 -19.24 3.31 7.22
C ILE A 143 -17.79 3.03 7.62
N PHE A 144 -17.08 2.25 6.83
CA PHE A 144 -15.66 1.97 6.99
C PHE A 144 -14.86 2.68 5.90
N ASP A 145 -13.87 3.49 6.28
CA ASP A 145 -13.04 4.24 5.33
C ASP A 145 -11.94 3.42 4.65
N THR A 146 -11.76 2.17 5.12
CA THR A 146 -10.87 1.15 4.57
C THR A 146 -11.53 -0.20 4.75
N ALA A 147 -11.47 -1.06 3.72
CA ALA A 147 -11.88 -2.46 3.84
C ALA A 147 -10.66 -3.32 4.23
N PRO A 148 -10.86 -4.43 4.96
CA PRO A 148 -9.82 -5.42 5.17
C PRO A 148 -9.29 -5.97 3.82
N THR A 149 -8.01 -6.31 3.77
CA THR A 149 -7.38 -6.82 2.53
C THR A 149 -7.88 -8.23 2.21
N GLY A 150 -7.78 -8.63 0.94
CA GLY A 150 -8.10 -10.00 0.51
C GLY A 150 -7.26 -11.04 1.24
N HIS A 151 -6.00 -10.74 1.55
CA HIS A 151 -5.12 -11.59 2.36
C HIS A 151 -5.67 -11.81 3.78
N THR A 152 -6.04 -10.75 4.50
CA THR A 152 -6.63 -10.86 5.85
C THR A 152 -7.94 -11.64 5.83
N LEU A 153 -8.80 -11.40 4.83
CA LEU A 153 -10.07 -12.11 4.69
C LEU A 153 -9.86 -13.60 4.36
N ARG A 154 -8.88 -13.94 3.52
CA ARG A 154 -8.51 -15.35 3.21
C ARG A 154 -7.99 -16.07 4.45
N LEU A 155 -7.09 -15.46 5.22
CA LEU A 155 -6.57 -16.04 6.47
C LEU A 155 -7.69 -16.46 7.44
N LEU A 156 -8.81 -15.73 7.43
CA LEU A 156 -9.94 -15.96 8.33
C LEU A 156 -11.06 -16.81 7.72
N GLN A 157 -10.94 -17.17 6.44
CA GLN A 157 -11.73 -18.22 5.78
C GLN A 157 -11.09 -19.62 5.90
N LEU A 158 -9.87 -19.70 6.43
CA LEU A 158 -9.19 -20.96 6.73
C LEU A 158 -9.61 -21.70 8.02
N PRO A 159 -10.73 -21.43 8.75
CA PRO A 159 -11.05 -22.21 9.96
C PRO A 159 -11.13 -23.72 9.74
N THR A 160 -11.63 -24.19 8.59
CA THR A 160 -11.72 -25.63 8.30
C THR A 160 -10.38 -26.28 8.00
N ALA A 161 -9.39 -25.54 7.50
CA ALA A 161 -8.03 -26.08 7.32
C ALA A 161 -7.25 -26.07 8.64
N TRP A 162 -7.59 -25.14 9.55
CA TRP A 162 -6.82 -24.90 10.77
C TRP A 162 -7.28 -25.77 11.93
N SER A 163 -8.56 -26.15 12.01
CA SER A 163 -9.03 -27.18 12.95
C SER A 163 -8.32 -28.52 12.70
N ASP A 164 -8.25 -28.93 11.43
CA ASP A 164 -7.66 -30.21 11.04
C ASP A 164 -6.13 -30.19 11.23
N PHE A 165 -5.48 -29.06 10.96
CA PHE A 165 -4.03 -28.87 11.13
C PHE A 165 -3.62 -28.76 12.62
N LEU A 166 -4.39 -28.07 13.46
CA LEU A 166 -4.12 -27.94 14.91
C LEU A 166 -4.40 -29.26 15.66
N ASP A 167 -5.38 -30.06 15.21
CA ASP A 167 -5.66 -31.37 15.80
C ASP A 167 -4.59 -32.42 15.43
N GLN A 168 -3.87 -32.24 14.31
CA GLN A 168 -2.87 -33.20 13.80
C GLN A 168 -1.41 -32.79 14.09
N SER A 169 -1.12 -31.51 14.35
CA SER A 169 0.24 -31.02 14.61
C SER A 169 0.64 -31.17 16.09
N THR A 170 1.44 -32.20 16.39
CA THR A 170 2.07 -32.39 17.72
C THR A 170 3.33 -31.55 17.94
N HIS A 171 3.84 -30.88 16.89
CA HIS A 171 5.00 -30.00 16.92
C HIS A 171 4.61 -28.62 16.37
N GLY A 172 4.78 -27.59 17.19
CA GLY A 172 4.23 -26.25 16.95
C GLY A 172 4.77 -25.58 15.68
N ALA A 173 3.86 -25.14 14.82
CA ALA A 173 4.19 -24.35 13.64
C ALA A 173 4.58 -22.92 14.04
N SER A 174 5.76 -22.49 13.58
CA SER A 174 6.49 -21.28 14.02
C SER A 174 5.78 -19.96 13.67
N CYS A 175 4.98 -19.93 12.60
CA CYS A 175 4.24 -18.74 12.14
C CYS A 175 2.81 -18.61 12.77
N LEU A 176 2.34 -19.60 13.54
CA LEU A 176 0.92 -19.71 13.96
C LEU A 176 0.62 -19.23 15.40
N GLY A 177 1.56 -18.57 16.08
CA GLY A 177 1.36 -18.01 17.42
C GLY A 177 0.06 -17.19 17.60
N PRO A 178 -0.27 -16.26 16.67
CA PRO A 178 -1.50 -15.46 16.73
C PRO A 178 -2.81 -16.27 16.54
N VAL A 179 -2.71 -17.49 16.04
CA VAL A 179 -3.89 -18.26 15.63
C VAL A 179 -4.58 -18.95 16.81
N SER A 180 -3.81 -19.26 17.85
CA SER A 180 -4.32 -19.93 19.06
C SER A 180 -5.45 -19.15 19.76
N GLY A 181 -5.45 -17.82 19.69
CA GLY A 181 -6.53 -16.96 20.21
C GLY A 181 -7.76 -16.85 19.30
N LEU A 182 -7.70 -17.34 18.06
CA LEU A 182 -8.77 -17.19 17.07
C LEU A 182 -9.81 -18.33 17.15
N GLN A 183 -9.47 -19.49 17.73
CA GLN A 183 -10.41 -20.62 17.89
C GLN A 183 -11.65 -20.23 18.70
N GLU A 184 -11.50 -19.48 19.79
CA GLU A 184 -12.64 -19.01 20.60
C GLU A 184 -13.56 -18.03 19.85
N LYS A 185 -13.04 -17.39 18.79
CA LYS A 185 -13.69 -16.33 18.01
C LYS A 185 -14.14 -16.77 16.62
N GLU A 186 -13.95 -18.05 16.27
CA GLU A 186 -14.26 -18.59 14.94
C GLU A 186 -15.68 -18.24 14.46
N LYS A 187 -16.69 -18.42 15.33
CA LYS A 187 -18.09 -18.10 15.01
C LYS A 187 -18.29 -16.62 14.66
N MET A 188 -17.57 -15.73 15.34
CA MET A 188 -17.64 -14.29 15.14
C MET A 188 -17.04 -13.91 13.77
N TYR A 189 -15.92 -14.54 13.39
CA TYR A 189 -15.31 -14.33 12.07
C TYR A 189 -16.17 -14.90 10.94
N GLN A 190 -16.72 -16.11 11.11
CA GLN A 190 -17.65 -16.68 10.13
C GLN A 190 -18.87 -15.78 9.93
N GLN A 191 -19.42 -15.23 11.02
CA GLN A 191 -20.52 -14.27 10.93
C GLN A 191 -20.10 -12.98 10.22
N THR A 192 -18.90 -12.47 10.49
CA THR A 192 -18.35 -11.29 9.81
C THR A 192 -18.25 -11.52 8.30
N VAL A 193 -17.66 -12.64 7.88
CA VAL A 193 -17.53 -12.99 6.46
C VAL A 193 -18.92 -13.11 5.82
N ARG A 194 -19.89 -13.72 6.50
CA ARG A 194 -21.28 -13.78 6.02
C ARG A 194 -21.91 -12.40 5.85
N THR A 195 -21.76 -11.51 6.83
CA THR A 195 -22.27 -10.12 6.75
C THR A 195 -21.61 -9.37 5.58
N LEU A 196 -20.30 -9.53 5.39
CA LEU A 196 -19.57 -8.89 4.29
C LEU A 196 -20.01 -9.40 2.91
N SER A 197 -20.26 -10.70 2.79
CA SER A 197 -20.68 -11.32 1.53
C SER A 197 -22.19 -11.18 1.25
N ASP A 198 -22.99 -10.73 2.22
CA ASP A 198 -24.42 -10.45 2.02
C ASP A 198 -24.64 -9.10 1.33
N SER A 199 -25.11 -9.15 0.08
CA SER A 199 -25.37 -7.97 -0.74
C SER A 199 -26.53 -7.11 -0.25
N GLN A 200 -27.38 -7.61 0.64
CA GLN A 200 -28.45 -6.84 1.29
C GLN A 200 -27.95 -6.05 2.49
N LEU A 201 -26.85 -6.48 3.11
CA LEU A 201 -26.28 -5.85 4.30
C LEU A 201 -25.07 -4.98 3.98
N THR A 202 -24.27 -5.37 2.98
CA THR A 202 -22.97 -4.76 2.70
C THR A 202 -22.87 -4.25 1.26
N SER A 203 -22.34 -3.04 1.11
CA SER A 203 -21.91 -2.48 -0.17
C SER A 203 -20.48 -1.97 -0.10
N LEU A 204 -19.73 -2.18 -1.17
CA LEU A 204 -18.31 -1.82 -1.22
C LEU A 204 -18.01 -0.88 -2.39
N PHE A 205 -17.44 0.27 -2.09
CA PHE A 205 -16.94 1.26 -3.05
C PHE A 205 -15.43 1.08 -3.25
N LEU A 206 -15.05 0.67 -4.45
CA LEU A 206 -13.67 0.66 -4.94
C LEU A 206 -13.32 2.06 -5.42
N ILE A 207 -12.43 2.73 -4.68
CA ILE A 207 -11.98 4.09 -4.96
C ILE A 207 -10.69 4.01 -5.78
N ALA A 208 -10.72 4.57 -6.99
CA ALA A 208 -9.56 4.61 -7.86
C ALA A 208 -9.37 6.00 -8.47
N ARG A 209 -8.12 6.36 -8.75
CA ARG A 209 -7.80 7.47 -9.66
C ARG A 209 -7.88 6.97 -11.10
N PRO A 210 -8.14 7.85 -12.08
CA PRO A 210 -8.10 7.51 -13.51
C PRO A 210 -6.64 7.35 -13.99
N GLU A 211 -5.94 6.36 -13.44
CA GLU A 211 -4.54 6.04 -13.69
C GLU A 211 -4.43 4.51 -13.86
N GLU A 212 -3.63 4.04 -14.82
CA GLU A 212 -3.53 2.60 -15.12
C GLU A 212 -3.20 1.76 -13.88
N SER A 213 -2.21 2.17 -13.07
CA SER A 213 -1.81 1.46 -11.85
C SER A 213 -2.90 1.47 -10.77
N SER A 214 -3.63 2.59 -10.63
CA SER A 214 -4.73 2.68 -9.66
C SER A 214 -5.91 1.81 -10.05
N LEU A 215 -6.21 1.72 -11.34
CA LEU A 215 -7.31 0.91 -11.87
C LEU A 215 -6.95 -0.57 -11.86
N ALA A 216 -5.70 -0.93 -12.17
CA ALA A 216 -5.21 -2.30 -12.06
C ALA A 216 -5.32 -2.83 -10.63
N GLU A 217 -4.89 -2.04 -9.63
CA GLU A 217 -5.00 -2.39 -8.22
C GLU A 217 -6.46 -2.57 -7.78
N ALA A 218 -7.35 -1.63 -8.16
CA ALA A 218 -8.76 -1.75 -7.87
C ALA A 218 -9.41 -2.97 -8.57
N GLY A 219 -8.94 -3.33 -9.77
CA GLY A 219 -9.37 -4.53 -10.49
C GLY A 219 -8.97 -5.82 -9.79
N ARG A 220 -7.71 -5.92 -9.32
CA ARG A 220 -7.25 -7.03 -8.48
C ARG A 220 -8.07 -7.16 -7.20
N ALA A 221 -8.21 -6.06 -6.46
CA ALA A 221 -9.03 -6.03 -5.24
C ALA A 221 -10.48 -6.45 -5.52
N SER A 222 -11.07 -6.00 -6.64
CA SER A 222 -12.42 -6.42 -7.06
C SER A 222 -12.51 -7.93 -7.25
N ALA A 223 -11.54 -8.52 -7.95
CA ALA A 223 -11.48 -9.95 -8.21
C ALA A 223 -11.35 -10.76 -6.92
N GLU A 224 -10.39 -10.41 -6.06
CA GLU A 224 -10.18 -11.08 -4.76
C GLU A 224 -11.43 -11.00 -3.88
N LEU A 225 -12.06 -9.83 -3.78
CA LEU A 225 -13.28 -9.66 -2.99
C LEU A 225 -14.47 -10.47 -3.57
N LYS A 226 -14.56 -10.60 -4.90
CA LYS A 226 -15.59 -11.43 -5.56
C LYS A 226 -15.38 -12.92 -5.26
N GLU A 227 -14.13 -13.40 -5.25
CA GLU A 227 -13.80 -14.78 -4.84
C GLU A 227 -14.25 -15.09 -3.41
N LEU A 228 -14.21 -14.09 -2.53
CA LEU A 228 -14.68 -14.18 -1.14
C LEU A 228 -16.21 -14.04 -1.01
N GLY A 229 -16.94 -13.88 -2.12
CA GLY A 229 -18.40 -13.72 -2.17
C GLY A 229 -18.89 -12.27 -2.03
N ILE A 230 -18.01 -11.30 -1.85
CA ILE A 230 -18.35 -9.88 -1.70
C ILE A 230 -18.57 -9.28 -3.09
N SER A 231 -19.76 -9.49 -3.64
CA SER A 231 -20.09 -9.15 -5.03
C SER A 231 -20.77 -7.78 -5.22
N ASN A 232 -21.31 -7.18 -4.16
CA ASN A 232 -22.01 -5.89 -4.19
C ASN A 232 -21.03 -4.70 -4.23
N GLN A 233 -20.37 -4.54 -5.37
CA GLN A 233 -19.26 -3.60 -5.56
C GLN A 233 -19.62 -2.45 -6.52
N PHE A 234 -19.11 -1.26 -6.21
CA PHE A 234 -19.25 -0.04 -6.99
C PHE A 234 -17.88 0.56 -7.27
N LEU A 235 -17.69 1.19 -8.43
CA LEU A 235 -16.46 1.91 -8.75
C LEU A 235 -16.67 3.41 -8.59
N LEU A 236 -15.82 4.05 -7.78
CA LEU A 236 -15.77 5.50 -7.64
C LEU A 236 -14.45 6.04 -8.18
N LEU A 237 -14.50 6.64 -9.37
CA LEU A 237 -13.35 7.29 -10.00
C LEU A 237 -13.17 8.70 -9.44
N ASN A 238 -12.17 8.88 -8.59
CA ASN A 238 -11.88 10.15 -7.94
C ASN A 238 -10.85 10.99 -8.72
N GLY A 239 -11.05 12.31 -8.77
CA GLY A 239 -10.13 13.24 -9.43
C GLY A 239 -10.15 13.17 -10.94
N VAL A 240 -11.30 12.90 -11.54
CA VAL A 240 -11.45 12.95 -12.99
C VAL A 240 -11.45 14.41 -13.42
N HIS A 241 -10.50 14.81 -14.27
CA HIS A 241 -10.47 16.17 -14.81
C HIS A 241 -11.76 16.42 -15.61
N PRO A 242 -12.48 17.53 -15.42
CA PRO A 242 -13.75 17.80 -16.12
C PRO A 242 -13.59 18.09 -17.62
N GLY A 243 -12.36 18.01 -18.15
CA GLY A 243 -11.97 18.56 -19.44
C GLY A 243 -11.81 20.09 -19.40
N SER A 244 -10.85 20.62 -20.15
CA SER A 244 -10.73 22.07 -20.37
C SER A 244 -10.36 22.34 -21.83
N MET A 245 -10.67 23.55 -22.32
CA MET A 245 -10.14 24.06 -23.60
C MET A 245 -8.77 24.70 -23.40
N SER A 246 -7.92 24.09 -22.57
CA SER A 246 -6.57 24.59 -22.30
C SER A 246 -5.67 24.35 -23.52
N THR A 247 -4.81 25.31 -23.83
CA THR A 247 -3.75 25.18 -24.84
C THR A 247 -2.44 24.64 -24.27
N ASP A 248 -2.40 24.35 -22.96
CA ASP A 248 -1.23 23.79 -22.28
C ASP A 248 -1.06 22.30 -22.62
N SER A 249 0.07 21.99 -23.24
CA SER A 249 0.46 20.63 -23.60
C SER A 249 0.48 19.64 -22.42
N ILE A 250 0.82 20.09 -21.21
CA ILE A 250 0.88 19.22 -20.03
C ILE A 250 -0.53 18.84 -19.59
N THR A 251 -1.44 19.82 -19.53
CA THR A 251 -2.85 19.61 -19.23
C THR A 251 -3.52 18.67 -20.24
N GLU A 252 -3.30 18.90 -21.54
CA GLU A 252 -3.83 18.01 -22.59
C GLU A 252 -3.36 16.57 -22.40
N ILE A 253 -2.08 16.36 -22.08
CA ILE A 253 -1.55 15.02 -21.87
C ILE A 253 -2.08 14.40 -20.58
N TYR A 254 -2.20 15.17 -19.49
CA TYR A 254 -2.81 14.70 -18.24
C TYR A 254 -4.23 14.17 -18.48
N ILE A 255 -5.07 14.97 -19.15
CA ILE A 255 -6.45 14.58 -19.50
C ILE A 255 -6.45 13.35 -20.42
N HIS A 256 -5.59 13.32 -21.43
CA HIS A 256 -5.50 12.19 -22.36
C HIS A 256 -5.09 10.90 -21.63
N GLN A 257 -4.10 10.95 -20.73
CA GLN A 257 -3.69 9.80 -19.93
C GLN A 257 -4.84 9.30 -19.04
N GLN A 258 -5.61 10.19 -18.42
CA GLN A 258 -6.79 9.80 -17.66
C GLN A 258 -7.82 9.07 -18.54
N GLN A 259 -8.10 9.62 -19.73
CA GLN A 259 -9.05 9.02 -20.66
C GLN A 259 -8.57 7.66 -21.18
N GLU A 260 -7.28 7.53 -21.49
CA GLU A 260 -6.68 6.29 -21.96
C GLU A 260 -6.72 5.20 -20.87
N ALA A 261 -6.40 5.55 -19.62
CA ALA A 261 -6.48 4.66 -18.48
C ALA A 261 -7.93 4.19 -18.23
N ILE A 262 -8.91 5.10 -18.31
CA ILE A 262 -10.33 4.74 -18.21
C ILE A 262 -10.76 3.82 -19.37
N ARG A 263 -10.25 4.05 -20.59
CA ARG A 263 -10.57 3.22 -21.78
C ARG A 263 -10.02 1.80 -21.65
N HIS A 264 -8.82 1.66 -21.08
CA HIS A 264 -8.12 0.39 -20.86
C HIS A 264 -8.30 -0.17 -19.45
N MET A 265 -9.34 0.27 -18.73
CA MET A 265 -9.65 -0.23 -17.40
C MET A 265 -9.85 -1.75 -17.41
N PRO A 266 -9.46 -2.48 -16.34
CA PRO A 266 -9.71 -3.91 -16.21
C PRO A 266 -11.19 -4.30 -16.39
N GLU A 267 -11.46 -5.47 -16.97
CA GLU A 267 -12.82 -5.95 -17.26
C GLU A 267 -13.66 -6.12 -15.97
N GLU A 268 -13.01 -6.49 -14.88
CA GLU A 268 -13.62 -6.67 -13.55
C GLU A 268 -14.31 -5.39 -13.07
N LEU A 269 -13.76 -4.22 -13.44
CA LEU A 269 -14.26 -2.90 -13.10
C LEU A 269 -15.26 -2.36 -14.11
N LYS A 270 -15.14 -2.73 -15.40
CA LYS A 270 -16.09 -2.31 -16.45
C LYS A 270 -17.52 -2.75 -16.17
N GLY A 271 -17.68 -3.95 -15.58
CA GLY A 271 -18.97 -4.50 -15.20
C GLY A 271 -19.62 -3.86 -13.97
N LEU A 272 -18.89 -3.05 -13.20
CA LEU A 272 -19.41 -2.42 -11.99
C LEU A 272 -20.18 -1.14 -12.31
N GLN A 273 -21.10 -0.76 -11.42
CA GLN A 273 -21.72 0.57 -11.49
C GLN A 273 -20.69 1.65 -11.15
N GLN A 274 -20.57 2.66 -12.02
CA GLN A 274 -19.46 3.64 -11.98
C GLN A 274 -19.93 5.07 -11.70
N TYR A 275 -19.30 5.69 -10.71
CA TYR A 275 -19.46 7.09 -10.37
C TYR A 275 -18.13 7.84 -10.46
N ARG A 276 -18.21 9.17 -10.58
CA ARG A 276 -17.05 10.05 -10.76
C ARG A 276 -17.11 11.23 -9.79
N ILE A 277 -15.99 11.52 -9.16
CA ILE A 277 -15.75 12.77 -8.42
C ILE A 277 -14.78 13.61 -9.26
N PRO A 278 -15.13 14.87 -9.59
CA PRO A 278 -14.26 15.72 -10.40
C PRO A 278 -12.96 16.06 -9.65
N LEU A 279 -11.89 16.33 -10.39
CA LEU A 279 -10.68 16.93 -9.82
C LEU A 279 -11.00 18.35 -9.33
N LEU A 280 -10.72 18.61 -8.05
CA LEU A 280 -10.91 19.92 -7.43
C LEU A 280 -9.58 20.68 -7.36
N PRO A 281 -9.59 22.02 -7.51
CA PRO A 281 -8.38 22.85 -7.41
C PRO A 281 -7.83 22.95 -5.98
N TYR A 282 -8.54 22.46 -4.97
CA TYR A 282 -8.14 22.58 -3.57
C TYR A 282 -8.29 21.22 -2.87
N ASN A 283 -7.64 21.08 -1.72
CA ASN A 283 -7.89 19.95 -0.84
C ASN A 283 -9.21 20.17 -0.11
N ILE A 284 -10.00 19.11 0.02
CA ILE A 284 -11.22 19.15 0.82
C ILE A 284 -10.80 19.10 2.29
N GLU A 285 -10.89 20.25 2.96
CA GLU A 285 -10.59 20.41 4.37
C GLU A 285 -11.87 20.77 5.12
N GLY A 286 -12.09 20.15 6.28
CA GLY A 286 -13.25 20.35 7.13
C GLY A 286 -14.58 19.84 6.57
N MET A 287 -15.62 19.97 7.38
CA MET A 287 -16.97 19.47 7.07
C MET A 287 -17.63 20.19 5.88
N ASP A 288 -17.40 21.50 5.72
CA ASP A 288 -18.00 22.28 4.62
C ASP A 288 -17.47 21.85 3.26
N GLY A 289 -16.16 21.58 3.15
CA GLY A 289 -15.59 21.05 1.91
C GLY A 289 -16.13 19.67 1.55
N LEU A 290 -16.41 18.83 2.54
CA LEU A 290 -16.98 17.50 2.33
C LEU A 290 -18.44 17.54 1.88
N ARG A 291 -19.25 18.47 2.41
CA ARG A 291 -20.62 18.70 1.93
C ARG A 291 -20.63 19.02 0.44
N LEU A 292 -19.67 19.84 0.00
CA LEU A 292 -19.55 20.20 -1.41
C LEU A 292 -19.25 18.99 -2.31
N LEU A 293 -18.54 17.97 -1.84
CA LEU A 293 -18.18 16.80 -2.66
C LEU A 293 -19.42 16.10 -3.27
N LEU A 294 -20.51 15.97 -2.51
CA LEU A 294 -21.73 15.30 -2.93
C LEU A 294 -22.85 16.24 -3.42
N ASN A 295 -22.70 17.56 -3.25
CA ASN A 295 -23.66 18.56 -3.70
C ASN A 295 -23.44 18.96 -5.16
N GLN A 296 -24.51 19.29 -5.88
CA GLN A 296 -24.47 19.57 -7.33
C GLN A 296 -23.68 20.85 -7.69
N ASP A 297 -23.56 21.80 -6.77
CA ASP A 297 -23.09 23.18 -7.01
C ASP A 297 -21.57 23.42 -6.85
N THR A 298 -20.72 22.40 -6.97
CA THR A 298 -19.25 22.59 -6.91
C THR A 298 -18.67 23.46 -8.03
N ALA A 299 -19.47 23.84 -9.03
CA ALA A 299 -19.05 24.75 -10.09
C ALA A 299 -18.78 26.19 -9.59
N ASN A 300 -19.28 26.56 -8.40
CA ASN A 300 -19.19 27.93 -7.87
C ASN A 300 -18.24 28.11 -6.67
N ALA A 301 -17.39 27.15 -6.35
CA ALA A 301 -16.34 27.32 -5.33
C ALA A 301 -15.13 28.14 -5.83
N GLU A 302 -15.31 28.94 -6.89
CA GLU A 302 -14.43 30.05 -7.24
C GLU A 302 -14.85 31.30 -6.45
N ALA A 303 -14.29 31.50 -5.27
CA ALA A 303 -14.16 32.82 -4.68
C ALA A 303 -13.18 32.77 -3.49
N LYS A 304 -12.01 33.40 -3.65
CA LYS A 304 -11.02 33.80 -2.61
C LYS A 304 -9.80 32.91 -2.38
N GLN A 305 -9.06 32.53 -3.42
CA GLN A 305 -7.64 32.19 -3.25
C GLN A 305 -6.75 33.03 -4.17
N GLU A 306 -5.60 33.46 -3.66
CA GLU A 306 -4.66 34.36 -4.31
C GLU A 306 -4.27 33.87 -5.71
N ALA A 307 -4.24 34.80 -6.67
CA ALA A 307 -3.99 34.50 -8.08
C ALA A 307 -2.57 33.96 -8.34
N VAL A 308 -1.62 34.16 -7.42
CA VAL A 308 -0.19 33.89 -7.65
C VAL A 308 0.17 32.48 -7.18
N LEU A 309 0.87 31.72 -8.03
CA LEU A 309 1.48 30.45 -7.63
C LEU A 309 2.68 30.71 -6.70
N PRO A 310 2.88 29.91 -5.64
CA PRO A 310 4.10 29.96 -4.84
C PRO A 310 5.36 29.78 -5.69
N PRO A 311 6.51 30.36 -5.30
CA PRO A 311 7.76 30.11 -6.01
C PRO A 311 8.15 28.63 -5.92
N VAL A 312 8.59 28.06 -7.04
CA VAL A 312 9.16 26.71 -7.06
C VAL A 312 10.48 26.73 -6.31
N LEU A 313 10.63 25.89 -5.28
CA LEU A 313 11.92 25.70 -4.62
C LEU A 313 12.94 25.13 -5.62
N ASP A 314 14.14 25.70 -5.64
CA ASP A 314 15.24 25.21 -6.46
C ASP A 314 15.85 23.96 -5.81
N LEU A 315 15.21 22.82 -6.08
CA LEU A 315 15.59 21.52 -5.52
C LEU A 315 16.34 20.67 -6.56
N PRO A 316 17.30 19.83 -6.11
CA PRO A 316 18.02 18.88 -6.94
C PRO A 316 17.15 18.07 -7.90
N SER A 317 17.63 17.86 -9.12
CA SER A 317 16.97 16.97 -10.09
C SER A 317 17.39 15.52 -9.86
N VAL A 318 16.74 14.59 -10.55
CA VAL A 318 17.15 13.17 -10.56
C VAL A 318 18.60 12.99 -11.02
N ASP A 319 19.14 13.87 -11.87
CA ASP A 319 20.53 13.79 -12.31
C ASP A 319 21.50 14.02 -11.14
N THR A 320 21.19 14.95 -10.24
CA THR A 320 21.97 15.17 -9.02
C THR A 320 21.93 13.95 -8.11
N VAL A 321 20.78 13.27 -8.01
CA VAL A 321 20.66 12.01 -7.24
C VAL A 321 21.56 10.94 -7.85
N VAL A 322 21.52 10.75 -9.17
CA VAL A 322 22.35 9.77 -9.88
C VAL A 322 23.85 10.08 -9.71
N ASP A 323 24.24 11.34 -9.83
CA ASP A 323 25.63 11.76 -9.67
C ASP A 323 26.14 11.53 -8.24
N ASP A 324 25.31 11.76 -7.20
CA ASP A 324 25.63 11.41 -5.80
C ASP A 324 25.82 9.91 -5.61
N LEU A 325 24.93 9.08 -6.18
CA LEU A 325 25.03 7.62 -6.11
C LEU A 325 26.33 7.09 -6.72
N ILE A 326 26.77 7.68 -7.84
CA ILE A 326 28.04 7.35 -8.50
C ILE A 326 29.23 7.80 -7.64
N GLN A 327 29.21 9.03 -7.12
CA GLN A 327 30.31 9.56 -6.30
C GLN A 327 30.53 8.75 -5.03
N ARG A 328 29.45 8.23 -4.44
CA ARG A 328 29.50 7.39 -3.24
C ARG A 328 29.82 5.93 -3.51
N ASP A 329 29.90 5.53 -4.79
CA ASP A 329 30.00 4.14 -5.26
C ASP A 329 28.93 3.22 -4.61
N SER A 330 27.74 3.77 -4.35
CA SER A 330 26.65 3.03 -3.72
C SER A 330 25.93 2.17 -4.76
N ARG A 331 26.43 0.96 -4.96
CA ARG A 331 26.00 0.09 -6.05
C ARG A 331 24.69 -0.65 -5.81
N PHE A 332 24.17 -0.70 -4.58
CA PHE A 332 22.85 -1.27 -4.31
C PHE A 332 21.84 -0.14 -4.04
N ILE A 333 20.86 0.03 -4.93
CA ILE A 333 19.90 1.14 -4.89
C ILE A 333 18.50 0.57 -4.74
N MET A 334 17.75 1.03 -3.76
CA MET A 334 16.37 0.61 -3.52
C MET A 334 15.44 1.81 -3.64
N THR A 335 14.44 1.73 -4.52
CA THR A 335 13.35 2.72 -4.55
C THR A 335 12.20 2.21 -3.69
N MET A 336 11.89 2.92 -2.61
CA MET A 336 10.85 2.54 -1.65
C MET A 336 9.78 3.63 -1.57
N GLY A 337 8.57 3.26 -1.14
CA GLY A 337 7.42 4.16 -1.13
C GLY A 337 6.11 3.44 -1.42
N LYS A 338 4.99 4.11 -1.19
CA LYS A 338 3.66 3.48 -1.29
C LYS A 338 3.30 3.14 -2.75
N GLY A 339 2.25 2.36 -2.95
CA GLY A 339 1.78 2.01 -4.29
C GLY A 339 1.43 3.26 -5.11
N GLY A 340 1.89 3.34 -6.36
CA GLY A 340 1.52 4.42 -7.28
C GLY A 340 2.29 5.75 -7.16
N VAL A 341 3.27 5.89 -6.25
CA VAL A 341 4.11 7.11 -6.16
C VAL A 341 5.18 7.22 -7.27
N GLY A 342 5.31 6.18 -8.11
CA GLY A 342 6.24 6.16 -9.25
C GLY A 342 7.59 5.45 -9.00
N LYS A 343 7.66 4.52 -8.02
CA LYS A 343 8.86 3.73 -7.73
C LYS A 343 9.48 3.06 -8.96
N THR A 344 8.68 2.31 -9.71
CA THR A 344 9.12 1.57 -10.90
C THR A 344 9.64 2.50 -11.99
N SER A 345 8.92 3.59 -12.24
CA SER A 345 9.31 4.60 -13.23
C SER A 345 10.62 5.29 -12.83
N MET A 346 10.80 5.60 -11.54
CA MET A 346 12.03 6.20 -11.03
C MET A 346 13.21 5.22 -11.03
N ALA A 347 12.99 3.96 -10.64
CA ALA A 347 13.99 2.90 -10.71
C ALA A 347 14.50 2.71 -12.14
N ALA A 348 13.57 2.64 -13.11
CA ALA A 348 13.92 2.56 -14.53
C ALA A 348 14.68 3.80 -15.01
N LEU A 349 14.27 5.00 -14.61
CA LEU A 349 14.95 6.26 -14.97
C LEU A 349 16.38 6.32 -14.43
N ILE A 350 16.58 5.95 -13.16
CA ILE A 350 17.90 5.86 -12.52
C ILE A 350 18.76 4.83 -13.24
N ALA A 351 18.22 3.65 -13.53
CA ALA A 351 18.96 2.58 -14.19
C ALA A 351 19.41 2.98 -15.61
N VAL A 352 18.53 3.63 -16.38
CA VAL A 352 18.89 4.17 -17.71
C VAL A 352 19.97 5.23 -17.58
N LYS A 353 19.83 6.19 -16.65
CA LYS A 353 20.81 7.27 -16.45
C LYS A 353 22.18 6.79 -15.99
N LEU A 354 22.24 5.73 -15.18
CA LEU A 354 23.49 5.06 -14.78
C LEU A 354 24.15 4.36 -15.98
N ALA A 355 23.36 3.66 -16.80
CA ALA A 355 23.87 2.98 -17.98
C ALA A 355 24.36 3.95 -19.08
N GLU A 356 23.66 5.08 -19.27
CA GLU A 356 24.08 6.17 -20.15
C GLU A 356 25.39 6.82 -19.71
N ARG A 357 25.67 6.83 -18.39
CA ARG A 357 26.96 7.26 -17.83
C ARG A 357 28.06 6.19 -17.91
N GLY A 358 27.79 5.06 -18.57
CA GLY A 358 28.79 4.03 -18.88
C GLY A 358 28.96 2.94 -17.83
N PHE A 359 28.07 2.85 -16.83
CA PHE A 359 28.14 1.82 -15.80
C PHE A 359 27.32 0.57 -16.20
N PRO A 360 27.78 -0.65 -15.86
CA PRO A 360 26.93 -1.84 -15.93
C PRO A 360 25.83 -1.74 -14.88
N VAL A 361 24.58 -2.00 -15.29
CA VAL A 361 23.39 -1.86 -14.44
C VAL A 361 22.50 -3.09 -14.57
N HIS A 362 22.03 -3.58 -13.44
CA HIS A 362 20.99 -4.58 -13.31
C HIS A 362 19.75 -3.97 -12.65
N LEU A 363 18.66 -3.83 -13.40
CA LEU A 363 17.37 -3.40 -12.88
C LEU A 363 16.52 -4.63 -12.57
N THR A 364 15.98 -4.69 -11.35
CA THR A 364 15.08 -5.78 -10.93
C THR A 364 13.83 -5.22 -10.26
N THR A 365 12.71 -5.93 -10.37
CA THR A 365 11.47 -5.61 -9.65
C THR A 365 11.01 -6.82 -8.85
N THR A 366 10.47 -6.55 -7.66
CA THR A 366 9.73 -7.53 -6.87
C THR A 366 8.21 -7.38 -7.04
N ASP A 367 7.75 -6.56 -7.99
CA ASP A 367 6.33 -6.37 -8.29
C ASP A 367 5.87 -7.43 -9.32
N PRO A 368 4.96 -8.36 -8.95
CA PRO A 368 4.46 -9.41 -9.83
C PRO A 368 3.69 -8.85 -11.06
N ALA A 369 3.22 -7.59 -11.00
CA ALA A 369 2.56 -6.94 -12.13
C ALA A 369 3.52 -6.56 -13.29
N ASN A 370 4.83 -6.77 -13.13
CA ASN A 370 5.87 -6.60 -14.15
C ASN A 370 5.78 -5.27 -14.93
N HIS A 371 5.49 -4.18 -14.20
CA HIS A 371 5.38 -2.83 -14.75
C HIS A 371 6.67 -2.33 -15.44
N LEU A 372 7.81 -2.98 -15.17
CA LEU A 372 9.09 -2.70 -15.82
C LEU A 372 9.06 -2.97 -17.32
N GLN A 373 8.49 -4.09 -17.76
CA GLN A 373 8.38 -4.38 -19.19
C GLN A 373 7.48 -3.35 -19.88
N HIS A 374 6.40 -2.92 -19.24
CA HIS A 374 5.51 -1.89 -19.79
C HIS A 374 6.18 -0.50 -19.87
N SER A 375 7.01 -0.15 -18.89
CA SER A 375 7.70 1.15 -18.86
C SER A 375 8.83 1.28 -19.89
N LEU A 376 9.37 0.14 -20.37
CA LEU A 376 10.58 0.09 -21.19
C LEU A 376 10.39 -0.55 -22.58
N LYS A 377 9.20 -1.11 -22.89
CA LYS A 377 8.89 -1.89 -24.11
C LYS A 377 9.22 -1.17 -25.43
N ASP A 378 9.14 0.16 -25.49
CA ASP A 378 9.33 0.94 -26.72
C ASP A 378 10.66 1.71 -26.81
N LYS A 379 11.58 1.51 -25.85
CA LYS A 379 12.87 2.22 -25.82
C LYS A 379 14.01 1.29 -26.21
N LYS A 380 14.92 1.76 -27.07
CA LYS A 380 16.24 1.12 -27.26
C LYS A 380 16.97 1.16 -25.91
N LEU A 381 17.01 0.02 -25.24
CA LEU A 381 17.70 -0.11 -23.96
C LEU A 381 19.22 0.09 -24.17
N PRO A 382 19.90 0.81 -23.26
CA PRO A 382 21.37 0.85 -23.26
C PRO A 382 21.95 -0.56 -23.20
N ALA A 383 23.05 -0.80 -23.92
CA ALA A 383 23.69 -2.13 -23.97
C ALA A 383 24.18 -2.63 -22.59
N LEU A 384 24.42 -1.70 -21.66
CA LEU A 384 24.90 -1.98 -20.30
C LEU A 384 23.78 -2.19 -19.28
N LEU A 385 22.50 -2.13 -19.71
CA LEU A 385 21.35 -2.32 -18.83
C LEU A 385 20.76 -3.73 -19.02
N THR A 386 20.74 -4.51 -17.95
CA THR A 386 20.06 -5.81 -17.88
C THR A 386 18.83 -5.70 -16.97
N ILE A 387 17.77 -6.45 -17.28
CA ILE A 387 16.50 -6.40 -16.55
C ILE A 387 16.13 -7.81 -16.10
N SER A 388 15.69 -7.95 -14.85
CA SER A 388 15.09 -9.17 -14.30
C SER A 388 13.83 -8.85 -13.51
N SER A 389 13.09 -9.89 -13.13
CA SER A 389 11.98 -9.83 -12.18
C SER A 389 12.14 -10.96 -11.17
N ILE A 390 11.81 -10.68 -9.91
CA ILE A 390 11.67 -11.66 -8.85
C ILE A 390 10.18 -11.97 -8.76
N ASP A 391 9.80 -13.11 -9.33
CA ASP A 391 8.41 -13.59 -9.36
C ASP A 391 8.21 -14.60 -8.23
N PRO A 392 7.29 -14.35 -7.29
CA PRO A 392 7.03 -15.22 -6.14
C PRO A 392 6.79 -16.69 -6.52
N ASP A 393 5.95 -16.95 -7.51
CA ASP A 393 5.56 -18.31 -7.90
C ASP A 393 6.76 -19.07 -8.48
N ILE A 394 7.51 -18.39 -9.34
CA ILE A 394 8.69 -18.96 -10.00
C ILE A 394 9.80 -19.23 -8.97
N GLU A 395 10.08 -18.27 -8.09
CA GLU A 395 11.16 -18.40 -7.11
C GLU A 395 10.80 -19.41 -6.02
N THR A 396 9.53 -19.49 -5.61
CA THR A 396 9.05 -20.51 -4.66
C THR A 396 9.19 -21.91 -5.25
N THR A 397 8.79 -22.10 -6.51
CA THR A 397 8.95 -23.39 -7.19
C THR A 397 10.42 -23.81 -7.26
N LYS A 398 11.32 -22.90 -7.65
CA LYS A 398 12.76 -23.17 -7.67
C LYS A 398 13.31 -23.52 -6.28
N TYR A 399 12.88 -22.80 -5.25
CA TYR A 399 13.32 -23.05 -3.88
C TYR A 399 12.85 -24.43 -3.40
N LYS A 400 11.60 -24.81 -3.69
CA LYS A 400 11.06 -26.15 -3.40
C LYS A 400 11.89 -27.25 -4.09
N GLU A 401 12.19 -27.08 -5.37
CA GLU A 401 13.02 -28.02 -6.14
C GLU A 401 14.44 -28.11 -5.56
N ASP A 402 15.06 -26.98 -5.21
CA ASP A 402 16.39 -26.92 -4.59
C ASP A 402 16.40 -27.62 -3.22
N VAL A 403 15.40 -27.41 -2.36
CA VAL A 403 15.32 -28.08 -1.05
C VAL A 403 15.07 -29.57 -1.22
N LEU A 404 14.11 -29.97 -2.06
CA LEU A 404 13.78 -31.38 -2.26
C LEU A 404 14.96 -32.16 -2.86
N SER A 405 15.68 -31.59 -3.82
CA SER A 405 16.84 -32.26 -4.45
C SER A 405 18.03 -32.44 -3.50
N ASN A 406 18.20 -31.58 -2.50
CA ASN A 406 19.28 -31.68 -1.52
C ASN A 406 19.02 -32.71 -0.41
N VAL A 407 17.76 -33.13 -0.22
CA VAL A 407 17.35 -33.96 0.92
C VAL A 407 16.69 -35.28 0.47
N GLN A 408 16.48 -35.46 -0.84
CA GLN A 408 15.79 -36.62 -1.43
C GLN A 408 16.44 -37.97 -1.12
N ASP A 409 17.76 -37.99 -0.95
CA ASP A 409 18.52 -39.22 -0.69
C ASP A 409 18.60 -39.59 0.82
N ASP A 410 18.21 -38.67 1.71
CA ASP A 410 18.43 -38.78 3.16
C ASP A 410 17.14 -38.99 3.98
N LEU A 411 15.95 -38.92 3.37
CA LEU A 411 14.65 -39.03 4.05
C LEU A 411 13.83 -40.24 3.61
N ASP A 412 13.01 -40.76 4.53
CA ASP A 412 11.99 -41.77 4.23
C ASP A 412 10.74 -41.15 3.57
N GLN A 413 9.87 -41.99 3.01
CA GLN A 413 8.69 -41.52 2.24
C GLN A 413 7.73 -40.66 3.06
N ASP A 414 7.55 -40.97 4.33
CA ASP A 414 6.66 -40.21 5.21
C ASP A 414 7.26 -38.83 5.57
N SER A 415 8.58 -38.75 5.80
CA SER A 415 9.25 -37.46 6.03
C SER A 415 9.34 -36.60 4.76
N LEU A 416 9.44 -37.22 3.58
CA LEU A 416 9.39 -36.50 2.31
C LEU A 416 8.01 -35.88 2.05
N LEU A 417 6.94 -36.61 2.36
CA LEU A 417 5.57 -36.10 2.26
C LEU A 417 5.34 -34.94 3.24
N TYR A 418 5.81 -35.07 4.48
CA TYR A 418 5.77 -34.00 5.46
C TYR A 418 6.52 -32.74 5.01
N LEU A 419 7.74 -32.90 4.45
CA LEU A 419 8.53 -31.79 3.94
C LEU A 419 7.85 -31.09 2.75
N GLN A 420 7.18 -31.84 1.88
CA GLN A 420 6.41 -31.26 0.78
C GLN A 420 5.25 -30.40 1.28
N GLU A 421 4.54 -30.88 2.30
CA GLU A 421 3.43 -30.16 2.92
C GLU A 421 3.90 -28.90 3.66
N ASP A 422 5.05 -28.95 4.35
CA ASP A 422 5.67 -27.77 4.98
C ASP A 422 6.14 -26.75 3.94
N LEU A 423 6.70 -27.20 2.83
CA LEU A 423 7.10 -26.35 1.71
C LEU A 423 5.90 -25.65 1.04
N ASP A 424 4.68 -26.20 1.15
CA ASP A 424 3.46 -25.56 0.67
C ASP A 424 2.91 -24.46 1.62
N SER A 425 3.60 -24.21 2.74
CA SER A 425 3.31 -23.09 3.64
C SER A 425 3.56 -21.71 3.00
N PRO A 426 2.75 -20.68 3.32
CA PRO A 426 3.01 -19.29 2.94
C PRO A 426 4.40 -18.77 3.39
N CYS A 427 4.93 -19.28 4.50
CA CYS A 427 6.26 -18.88 5.00
C CYS A 427 7.39 -19.32 4.04
N THR A 428 7.17 -20.32 3.18
CA THR A 428 8.14 -20.79 2.17
C THR A 428 8.31 -19.81 1.02
N GLU A 429 7.22 -19.15 0.60
CA GLU A 429 7.27 -18.12 -0.44
C GLU A 429 8.16 -16.96 -0.02
N GLU A 430 8.01 -16.49 1.22
CA GLU A 430 8.83 -15.41 1.78
C GLU A 430 10.32 -15.76 1.78
N ILE A 431 10.67 -17.01 2.16
CA ILE A 431 12.05 -17.50 2.16
C ILE A 431 12.62 -17.55 0.73
N ALA A 432 11.83 -18.04 -0.22
CA ALA A 432 12.25 -18.14 -1.61
C ALA A 432 12.53 -16.76 -2.23
N ILE A 433 11.64 -15.80 -2.02
CA ILE A 433 11.81 -14.41 -2.42
C ILE A 433 13.07 -13.81 -1.77
N PHE A 434 13.29 -14.09 -0.49
CA PHE A 434 14.47 -13.61 0.23
C PHE A 434 15.78 -14.16 -0.34
N HIS A 435 15.82 -15.43 -0.73
CA HIS A 435 16.97 -16.02 -1.42
C HIS A 435 17.24 -15.37 -2.78
N ALA A 436 16.19 -15.17 -3.59
CA ALA A 436 16.30 -14.49 -4.89
C ALA A 436 16.80 -13.04 -4.71
N PHE A 437 16.31 -12.38 -3.67
CA PHE A 437 16.73 -11.03 -3.30
C PHE A 437 18.21 -10.98 -2.89
N ALA A 438 18.68 -11.89 -2.05
CA ALA A 438 20.08 -11.98 -1.63
C ALA A 438 21.04 -12.23 -2.82
N LYS A 439 20.65 -13.13 -3.73
CA LYS A 439 21.41 -13.40 -4.97
C LYS A 439 21.51 -12.13 -5.84
N THR A 440 20.42 -11.38 -5.95
CA THR A 440 20.39 -10.13 -6.73
C THR A 440 21.25 -9.04 -6.07
N ALA A 441 21.14 -8.87 -4.76
CA ALA A 441 21.97 -7.93 -4.01
C ALA A 441 23.46 -8.26 -4.12
N ALA A 442 23.85 -9.54 -4.24
CA ALA A 442 25.25 -9.94 -4.39
C ALA A 442 25.89 -9.41 -5.69
N ARG A 443 25.10 -9.17 -6.75
CA ARG A 443 25.58 -8.59 -8.02
C ARG A 443 26.14 -7.17 -7.87
N ALA A 444 25.73 -6.45 -6.82
CA ALA A 444 26.22 -5.11 -6.50
C ALA A 444 27.74 -5.03 -6.25
N LYS A 445 28.45 -6.17 -6.17
CA LYS A 445 29.92 -6.22 -6.14
C LYS A 445 30.55 -5.76 -7.46
N SER A 446 29.91 -6.00 -8.61
CA SER A 446 30.48 -5.78 -9.94
C SER A 446 29.70 -4.78 -10.80
N GLU A 447 28.42 -4.56 -10.50
CA GLU A 447 27.53 -3.69 -11.26
C GLU A 447 26.61 -2.89 -10.34
N PHE A 448 25.98 -1.82 -10.84
CA PHE A 448 24.91 -1.16 -10.11
C PHE A 448 23.66 -2.04 -10.15
N VAL A 449 23.01 -2.24 -9.03
CA VAL A 449 21.75 -2.96 -8.90
C VAL A 449 20.70 -1.97 -8.46
N VAL A 450 19.70 -1.74 -9.30
CA VAL A 450 18.53 -0.92 -8.97
C VAL A 450 17.36 -1.86 -8.71
N LEU A 451 16.84 -1.81 -7.51
CA LEU A 451 15.70 -2.60 -7.05
C LEU A 451 14.46 -1.72 -6.95
N ASP A 452 13.49 -2.03 -7.79
CA ASP A 452 12.12 -1.56 -7.64
C ASP A 452 11.40 -2.43 -6.61
N THR A 453 11.15 -1.88 -5.42
CA THR A 453 10.49 -2.64 -4.36
C THR A 453 8.97 -2.69 -4.56
N ALA A 454 8.35 -3.76 -4.07
CA ALA A 454 6.92 -3.82 -3.82
C ALA A 454 6.47 -2.70 -2.83
N PRO A 455 5.16 -2.45 -2.65
CA PRO A 455 4.67 -1.46 -1.69
C PRO A 455 5.23 -1.67 -0.26
N THR A 456 5.42 -0.56 0.46
CA THR A 456 6.19 -0.45 1.72
C THR A 456 5.94 -1.52 2.78
N GLY A 457 4.70 -2.01 2.95
CA GLY A 457 4.38 -3.01 3.96
C GLY A 457 5.09 -4.35 3.72
N HIS A 458 5.18 -4.77 2.45
CA HIS A 458 5.80 -6.05 2.08
C HIS A 458 7.33 -6.02 2.16
N THR A 459 7.96 -4.85 1.96
CA THR A 459 9.43 -4.75 1.99
C THR A 459 9.99 -4.69 3.41
N LEU A 460 9.25 -4.15 4.37
CA LEU A 460 9.60 -4.24 5.79
C LEU A 460 9.35 -5.64 6.33
N LEU A 461 8.29 -6.33 5.85
CA LEU A 461 8.09 -7.75 6.11
C LEU A 461 9.27 -8.61 5.62
N LEU A 462 9.86 -8.31 4.46
CA LEU A 462 11.10 -8.97 4.02
C LEU A 462 12.30 -8.71 4.94
N LEU A 463 12.37 -7.53 5.57
CA LEU A 463 13.43 -7.19 6.53
C LEU A 463 13.21 -7.82 7.92
N ASP A 464 11.96 -7.93 8.35
CA ASP A 464 11.57 -8.62 9.59
C ASP A 464 11.67 -10.15 9.42
N ALA A 465 11.21 -10.69 8.30
CA ALA A 465 11.41 -12.09 7.92
C ALA A 465 12.91 -12.41 7.86
N ALA A 466 13.77 -11.50 7.40
CA ALA A 466 15.21 -11.68 7.44
C ALA A 466 15.76 -11.79 8.88
N GLN A 467 15.21 -11.02 9.84
CA GLN A 467 15.61 -11.10 11.25
C GLN A 467 15.11 -12.39 11.90
N SER A 468 13.84 -12.73 11.69
CA SER A 468 13.21 -13.97 12.17
C SER A 468 13.90 -15.20 11.58
N PHE A 469 14.18 -15.21 10.28
CA PHE A 469 14.90 -16.28 9.58
C PHE A 469 16.36 -16.41 10.03
N HIS A 470 17.04 -15.29 10.32
CA HIS A 470 18.37 -15.34 10.92
C HIS A 470 18.35 -16.07 12.27
N HIS A 471 17.27 -15.91 13.05
CA HIS A 471 17.10 -16.61 14.33
C HIS A 471 16.63 -18.06 14.19
N GLU A 472 15.74 -18.36 13.23
CA GLU A 472 15.23 -19.71 12.95
C GLU A 472 16.34 -20.64 12.44
N VAL A 473 17.18 -20.15 11.52
CA VAL A 473 18.26 -20.95 10.94
C VAL A 473 19.49 -21.03 11.84
N LEU A 474 19.60 -20.20 12.87
CA LEU A 474 20.53 -20.46 13.97
C LEU A 474 20.08 -21.66 14.84
N ARG A 475 18.79 -22.05 14.78
CA ARG A 475 18.26 -23.23 15.48
C ARG A 475 18.33 -24.50 14.65
N SER A 476 18.20 -24.44 13.33
CA SER A 476 18.40 -25.59 12.43
C SER A 476 19.87 -25.69 11.99
N GLN A 477 20.48 -26.87 12.06
CA GLN A 477 21.93 -27.07 11.86
C GLN A 477 22.42 -26.95 10.39
N GLY A 478 21.76 -26.14 9.56
CA GLY A 478 22.09 -25.98 8.13
C GLY A 478 23.07 -24.84 7.84
N GLU A 479 23.98 -25.03 6.87
CA GLU A 479 24.86 -23.96 6.39
C GLU A 479 24.12 -23.00 5.45
N LEU A 480 23.83 -21.79 5.92
CA LEU A 480 23.27 -20.73 5.06
C LEU A 480 24.25 -20.29 3.95
N PRO A 481 23.75 -20.04 2.72
CA PRO A 481 24.54 -19.41 1.66
C PRO A 481 25.16 -18.08 2.13
N SER A 482 26.38 -17.80 1.66
CA SER A 482 27.15 -16.63 2.10
C SER A 482 26.49 -15.30 1.73
N GLU A 483 25.64 -15.31 0.70
CA GLU A 483 24.86 -14.21 0.16
C GLU A 483 23.79 -13.78 1.16
N VAL A 484 23.08 -14.76 1.74
CA VAL A 484 22.03 -14.54 2.72
C VAL A 484 22.60 -13.97 4.02
N LYS A 485 23.72 -14.52 4.50
CA LYS A 485 24.42 -14.02 5.69
C LYS A 485 24.88 -12.56 5.57
N ARG A 486 25.18 -12.11 4.34
CA ARG A 486 25.71 -10.76 4.07
C ARG A 486 24.64 -9.73 3.72
N LEU A 487 23.40 -10.16 3.49
CA LEU A 487 22.34 -9.28 3.02
C LEU A 487 21.99 -8.20 4.04
N LEU A 488 21.61 -8.57 5.27
CA LEU A 488 21.26 -7.60 6.32
C LEU A 488 22.41 -6.61 6.62
N PRO A 489 23.67 -7.05 6.83
CA PRO A 489 24.80 -6.14 6.97
C PRO A 489 24.97 -5.18 5.79
N ARG A 490 24.76 -5.65 4.56
CA ARG A 490 24.83 -4.82 3.35
C ARG A 490 23.73 -3.77 3.31
N LEU A 491 22.50 -4.12 3.64
CA LEU A 491 21.36 -3.18 3.64
C LEU A 491 21.56 -2.05 4.66
N ARG A 492 22.15 -2.35 5.82
CA ARG A 492 22.52 -1.36 6.85
C ARG A 492 23.77 -0.54 6.48
N ASN A 493 24.62 -1.05 5.59
CA ASN A 493 25.83 -0.34 5.17
C ASN A 493 25.51 0.76 4.14
N ARG A 494 25.57 2.01 4.58
CA ARG A 494 25.27 3.22 3.77
C ARG A 494 26.29 3.56 2.68
N GLN A 495 27.43 2.86 2.64
CA GLN A 495 28.38 2.95 1.55
C GLN A 495 28.04 1.96 0.43
N GLU A 496 27.42 0.83 0.75
CA GLU A 496 27.02 -0.18 -0.23
C GLU A 496 25.58 0.03 -0.72
N THR A 497 24.68 0.45 0.17
CA THR A 497 23.24 0.56 -0.07
C THR A 497 22.75 2.00 0.06
N SER A 498 21.97 2.43 -0.93
CA SER A 498 21.24 3.70 -0.93
C SER A 498 19.74 3.44 -1.09
N VAL A 499 18.99 3.81 -0.05
CA VAL A 499 17.52 3.79 -0.08
C VAL A 499 17.00 5.15 -0.51
N LEU A 500 16.12 5.17 -1.50
CA LEU A 500 15.47 6.36 -2.04
C LEU A 500 13.98 6.29 -1.69
N ILE A 501 13.49 7.20 -0.86
CA ILE A 501 12.07 7.30 -0.50
C ILE A 501 11.35 8.11 -1.56
N MET A 502 10.41 7.48 -2.26
CA MET A 502 9.55 8.08 -3.26
C MET A 502 8.25 8.54 -2.61
N THR A 503 7.84 9.77 -2.90
CA THR A 503 6.56 10.31 -2.44
C THR A 503 5.94 11.24 -3.49
N LEU A 504 4.71 11.69 -3.23
CA LEU A 504 4.01 12.72 -4.00
C LEU A 504 3.84 13.96 -3.12
N PRO A 505 3.71 15.17 -3.68
CA PRO A 505 3.50 16.39 -2.91
C PRO A 505 2.06 16.52 -2.37
N GLU A 506 1.60 15.49 -1.66
CA GLU A 506 0.27 15.35 -1.10
C GLU A 506 0.34 14.87 0.35
N THR A 507 -0.71 15.15 1.13
CA THR A 507 -0.79 14.83 2.57
C THR A 507 -0.47 13.36 2.88
N THR A 508 -1.30 12.43 2.38
CA THR A 508 -1.18 11.01 2.73
C THR A 508 0.14 10.40 2.23
N PRO A 509 0.58 10.61 0.96
CA PRO A 509 1.87 10.10 0.50
C PRO A 509 3.07 10.61 1.32
N VAL A 510 3.06 11.86 1.78
CA VAL A 510 4.15 12.39 2.63
C VAL A 510 4.13 11.75 4.01
N LEU A 511 2.97 11.70 4.68
CA LEU A 511 2.87 11.09 6.01
C LEU A 511 3.21 9.59 6.00
N GLU A 512 2.83 8.87 4.95
CA GLU A 512 3.20 7.46 4.78
C GLU A 512 4.70 7.29 4.50
N ALA A 513 5.33 8.22 3.78
CA ALA A 513 6.77 8.24 3.57
C ALA A 513 7.55 8.55 4.87
N GLU A 514 7.03 9.44 5.73
CA GLU A 514 7.61 9.75 7.05
C GLU A 514 7.58 8.51 7.96
N ARG A 515 6.49 7.71 7.92
CA ARG A 515 6.40 6.45 8.65
C ARG A 515 7.37 5.40 8.14
N LEU A 516 7.44 5.24 6.82
CA LEU A 516 8.42 4.35 6.20
C LEU A 516 9.84 4.73 6.62
N GLU A 517 10.17 6.02 6.66
CA GLU A 517 11.47 6.46 7.15
C GLU A 517 11.69 6.07 8.62
N ALA A 518 10.71 6.30 9.49
CA ALA A 518 10.81 5.88 10.89
C ALA A 518 11.05 4.37 11.02
N ASP A 519 10.36 3.56 10.21
CA ASP A 519 10.51 2.11 10.18
C ASP A 519 11.92 1.69 9.72
N LEU A 520 12.43 2.32 8.66
CA LEU A 520 13.79 2.09 8.17
C LEU A 520 14.84 2.48 9.23
N LEU A 521 14.65 3.61 9.91
CA LEU A 521 15.55 4.06 10.98
C LEU A 521 15.55 3.08 12.16
N ARG A 522 14.40 2.51 12.53
CA ARG A 522 14.34 1.43 13.55
C ARG A 522 15.12 0.20 13.13
N ALA A 523 15.16 -0.10 11.83
CA ALA A 523 15.93 -1.21 11.27
C ALA A 523 17.43 -0.90 11.06
N ASP A 524 17.91 0.27 11.49
CA ASP A 524 19.26 0.81 11.25
C ASP A 524 19.59 1.00 9.75
N ILE A 525 18.55 1.31 8.97
CA ILE A 525 18.66 1.65 7.55
C ILE A 525 18.28 3.11 7.40
N GLN A 526 19.22 3.93 6.96
CA GLN A 526 18.97 5.36 6.84
C GLN A 526 18.86 5.80 5.38
N PRO A 527 17.73 6.41 4.97
CA PRO A 527 17.53 6.88 3.60
C PRO A 527 18.65 7.81 3.10
N ALA A 528 18.97 7.67 1.82
CA ALA A 528 19.92 8.51 1.12
C ALA A 528 19.23 9.76 0.57
N TRP A 529 18.04 9.61 -0.03
CA TRP A 529 17.27 10.70 -0.64
C TRP A 529 15.77 10.52 -0.47
N TRP A 530 15.09 11.66 -0.43
CA TRP A 530 13.65 11.79 -0.66
C TRP A 530 13.43 12.35 -2.06
N VAL A 531 12.60 11.68 -2.86
CA VAL A 531 12.24 12.11 -4.21
C VAL A 531 10.75 12.39 -4.25
N ILE A 532 10.41 13.67 -4.40
CA ILE A 532 9.05 14.17 -4.54
C ILE A 532 8.71 14.12 -6.02
N ASN A 533 7.87 13.18 -6.40
CA ASN A 533 7.52 12.91 -7.79
C ASN A 533 6.23 13.63 -8.23
N HIS A 534 6.07 13.82 -9.54
CA HIS A 534 4.84 14.33 -10.17
C HIS A 534 4.37 15.72 -9.68
N SER A 535 5.28 16.65 -9.42
CA SER A 535 4.88 18.00 -9.01
C SER A 535 4.32 18.82 -10.17
N PHE A 536 3.07 19.27 -10.04
CA PHE A 536 2.47 20.26 -10.93
C PHE A 536 3.09 21.64 -10.74
N LEU A 537 3.52 21.97 -9.52
CA LEU A 537 4.20 23.22 -9.22
C LEU A 537 5.52 23.34 -10.00
N ALA A 538 6.34 22.29 -10.01
CA ALA A 538 7.57 22.24 -10.80
C ALA A 538 7.31 22.15 -12.31
N ALA A 539 6.18 21.57 -12.73
CA ALA A 539 5.80 21.46 -14.14
C ALA A 539 5.28 22.77 -14.75
N ARG A 540 4.94 23.78 -13.93
CA ARG A 540 4.43 25.10 -14.35
C ARG A 540 3.17 25.02 -15.22
N VAL A 541 2.19 24.25 -14.75
CA VAL A 541 0.88 24.08 -15.40
C VAL A 541 0.09 25.40 -15.52
N GLU A 542 -0.70 25.52 -16.60
CA GLU A 542 -1.52 26.72 -16.86
C GLU A 542 -3.01 26.53 -16.54
N ASP A 543 -3.49 25.28 -16.54
CA ASP A 543 -4.90 24.98 -16.27
C ASP A 543 -5.31 25.42 -14.84
N PRO A 544 -6.43 26.15 -14.65
CA PRO A 544 -6.83 26.67 -13.34
C PRO A 544 -7.00 25.60 -12.26
N ILE A 545 -7.46 24.40 -12.62
CA ILE A 545 -7.63 23.28 -11.69
C ILE A 545 -6.26 22.76 -11.27
N LEU A 546 -5.37 22.52 -12.22
CA LEU A 546 -4.01 22.04 -11.94
C LEU A 546 -3.16 23.10 -11.23
N GLN A 547 -3.35 24.38 -11.52
CA GLN A 547 -2.72 25.48 -10.77
C GLN A 547 -3.19 25.50 -9.33
N GLY A 548 -4.49 25.30 -9.09
CA GLY A 548 -5.01 25.10 -7.74
C GLY A 548 -4.30 23.96 -7.01
N ARG A 549 -4.18 22.79 -7.66
CA ARG A 549 -3.44 21.64 -7.10
C ARG A 549 -1.98 21.98 -6.83
N ALA A 550 -1.30 22.64 -7.75
CA ALA A 550 0.09 23.10 -7.60
C ALA A 550 0.28 24.01 -6.37
N ARG A 551 -0.68 24.89 -6.05
CA ARG A 551 -0.62 25.69 -4.81
C ARG A 551 -0.65 24.81 -3.55
N GLN A 552 -1.44 23.74 -3.58
CA GLN A 552 -1.56 22.81 -2.46
C GLN A 552 -0.31 21.94 -2.25
N GLU A 553 0.53 21.78 -3.28
CA GLU A 553 1.79 21.04 -3.21
C GLU A 553 2.85 21.76 -2.37
N ALA A 554 2.88 23.09 -2.42
CA ALA A 554 3.97 23.90 -1.85
C ALA A 554 4.23 23.59 -0.37
N LYS A 555 3.17 23.50 0.45
CA LYS A 555 3.29 23.17 1.89
C LYS A 555 3.94 21.82 2.14
N TRP A 556 3.68 20.84 1.27
CA TRP A 556 4.21 19.48 1.40
C TRP A 556 5.65 19.38 0.90
N ILE A 557 5.96 20.07 -0.19
CA ILE A 557 7.33 20.19 -0.70
C ILE A 557 8.22 20.87 0.35
N GLU A 558 7.76 21.97 0.94
CA GLU A 558 8.46 22.68 2.01
C GLU A 558 8.66 21.81 3.25
N ARG A 559 7.65 21.06 3.68
CA ARG A 559 7.76 20.13 4.83
C ARG A 559 8.85 19.08 4.61
N VAL A 560 8.83 18.40 3.47
CA VAL A 560 9.85 17.38 3.14
C VAL A 560 11.24 18.01 3.06
N HIS A 561 11.36 19.18 2.42
CA HIS A 561 12.64 19.86 2.30
C HIS A 561 13.20 20.34 3.64
N ALA A 562 12.35 20.90 4.51
CA ALA A 562 12.73 21.39 5.82
C ALA A 562 13.22 20.25 6.74
N ASN A 563 12.60 19.07 6.65
CA ASN A 563 13.00 17.89 7.42
C ASN A 563 14.27 17.21 6.86
N HIS A 564 14.51 17.31 5.55
CA HIS A 564 15.62 16.64 4.86
C HIS A 564 16.45 17.60 3.99
N PRO A 565 17.06 18.64 4.58
CA PRO A 565 17.83 19.61 3.83
C PRO A 565 19.00 18.91 3.10
N HIS A 566 19.22 19.27 1.84
CA HIS A 566 20.23 18.70 0.94
C HIS A 566 20.02 17.25 0.47
N ARG A 567 18.90 16.59 0.84
CA ARG A 567 18.56 15.22 0.41
C ARG A 567 17.18 15.11 -0.21
N THR A 568 16.65 16.22 -0.72
CA THR A 568 15.36 16.26 -1.39
C THR A 568 15.57 16.50 -2.88
N SER A 569 14.89 15.72 -3.71
CA SER A 569 14.78 15.96 -5.14
C SER A 569 13.33 16.21 -5.52
N LEU A 570 13.10 17.13 -6.45
CA LEU A 570 11.76 17.47 -6.96
C LEU A 570 11.68 17.15 -8.44
N ILE A 571 10.74 16.29 -8.81
CA ILE A 571 10.52 15.85 -10.19
C ILE A 571 9.22 16.48 -10.70
N PRO A 572 9.27 17.28 -11.77
CA PRO A 572 8.07 17.84 -12.36
C PRO A 572 7.18 16.73 -12.90
N TYR A 573 5.87 16.96 -12.93
CA TYR A 573 4.97 16.10 -13.69
C TYR A 573 5.42 16.05 -15.15
N GLN A 574 5.92 14.89 -15.58
CA GLN A 574 6.36 14.66 -16.96
C GLN A 574 5.40 13.71 -17.65
N PRO A 575 4.84 14.11 -18.80
CA PRO A 575 4.04 13.21 -19.60
C PRO A 575 4.89 12.05 -20.13
N ILE A 576 4.42 10.81 -19.97
CA ILE A 576 4.95 9.68 -20.73
C ILE A 576 4.67 9.97 -22.22
N PRO A 577 5.68 9.91 -23.11
CA PRO A 577 5.50 10.29 -24.51
C PRO A 577 4.40 9.45 -25.19
N ARG A 578 3.66 10.09 -26.10
CA ARG A 578 2.56 9.48 -26.86
C ARG A 578 2.99 8.14 -27.46
N ARG A 579 2.17 7.10 -27.29
CA ARG A 579 2.20 5.91 -28.15
C ARG A 579 2.06 6.40 -29.59
N THR A 580 3.14 6.42 -30.37
CA THR A 580 3.01 6.53 -31.82
C THR A 580 2.34 5.26 -32.29
N THR A 581 1.02 5.32 -32.49
CA THR A 581 0.30 4.37 -33.33
C THR A 581 1.01 4.39 -34.69
N ILE A 582 1.80 3.35 -34.96
CA ILE A 582 2.26 3.08 -36.31
C ILE A 582 0.99 2.83 -37.10
N THR A 583 0.56 3.85 -37.85
CA THR A 583 -0.40 3.68 -38.93
C THR A 583 0.17 2.61 -39.84
N SER A 584 -0.43 1.43 -39.79
CA SER A 584 -0.37 0.45 -40.88
C SER A 584 -0.86 1.17 -42.14
N GLN A 585 0.08 1.60 -42.97
CA GLN A 585 -0.21 1.91 -44.37
C GLN A 585 -0.04 0.63 -45.19
N PRO A 586 -0.84 0.50 -46.27
CA PRO A 586 -1.54 -0.73 -46.65
C PRO A 586 -0.68 -1.85 -47.21
#